data_AF-A0A8K1CVX7-F1
#
_entry.id   AF-A0A8K1CVX7-F1
#
_cell.length_a   1.000
_cell.length_b   1.000
_cell.length_c   1.000
_cell.angle_alpha   90.00
_cell.angle_beta   90.00
_cell.angle_gamma   90.00
#
_symmetry.space_group_name_H-M   'P 1'
#
loop_
_entity.id
_entity.type
_entity.pdbx_description
1 polymer ?
#
loop_
_entity_poly.entity_id
_entity_poly.type
_entity_poly.pdbx_seq_one_letter_code
_entity_poly.pdbx_strand_id
1 'polypeptide(L)'
;MKLNPNAVPFYPSVQWVPVITEEYYEQRPHSPGSDGFVIADQFFNYHEIPDEELFDPKMHPLTEQELAELEQIDEINELLAELDIMETHQELHHKLAEFTKEKRVSSDFDAEIHNLMTKSAKKDRVKAPHVPKKQLHCHAKQQKFVPLLQPRSVN
;
A
#
# COMPACT_ATOMS: atom_id res chain seq x y z
N MET A 1 -26.41 15.69 52.89
CA MET A 1 -26.71 16.92 52.12
C MET A 1 -28.17 16.88 51.71
N LYS A 2 -28.99 17.88 52.09
CA LYS A 2 -30.38 18.01 51.62
C LYS A 2 -30.39 19.08 50.53
N LEU A 3 -30.80 18.71 49.31
CA LEU A 3 -30.93 19.63 48.18
C LEU A 3 -32.17 20.52 48.40
N ASN A 4 -32.02 21.84 48.20
CA ASN A 4 -33.10 22.80 48.36
C ASN A 4 -34.01 22.78 47.11
N PRO A 5 -35.29 22.39 47.24
CA PRO A 5 -36.21 22.26 46.11
C PRO A 5 -36.65 23.60 45.51
N ASN A 6 -36.40 24.72 46.20
CA ASN A 6 -36.75 26.06 45.73
C ASN A 6 -35.55 26.83 45.14
N ALA A 7 -34.46 26.13 44.79
CA ALA A 7 -33.30 26.77 44.17
C ALA A 7 -33.68 27.33 42.79
N VAL A 8 -33.25 28.56 42.51
CA VAL A 8 -33.40 29.16 41.18
C VAL A 8 -32.64 28.34 40.14
N PRO A 9 -33.15 28.23 38.89
CA PRO A 9 -32.45 27.50 37.84
C PRO A 9 -31.06 28.09 37.60
N PHE A 10 -30.04 27.25 37.64
CA PHE A 10 -28.70 27.65 37.25
C PHE A 10 -28.65 27.82 35.74
N TYR A 11 -28.50 29.06 35.28
CA TYR A 11 -28.17 29.37 33.91
C TYR A 11 -26.66 29.62 33.84
N PRO A 12 -25.87 28.77 33.16
CA PRO A 12 -24.47 29.07 32.95
C PRO A 12 -24.39 30.31 32.05
N SER A 13 -24.01 31.45 32.63
CA SER A 13 -23.64 32.62 31.85
C SER A 13 -22.31 32.30 31.17
N VAL A 14 -22.33 32.07 29.85
CA VAL A 14 -21.11 32.10 29.04
C VAL A 14 -20.72 33.57 28.91
N GLN A 15 -20.11 34.09 29.96
CA GLN A 15 -19.39 35.35 29.91
C GLN A 15 -18.00 35.05 29.35
N TRP A 16 -17.60 35.81 28.33
CA TRP A 16 -16.19 35.87 27.94
C TRP A 16 -15.40 36.38 29.15
N VAL A 17 -14.75 35.46 29.84
CA VAL A 17 -13.74 35.83 30.84
C VAL A 17 -12.49 36.17 30.04
N PRO A 18 -11.83 37.31 30.28
CA PRO A 18 -10.62 37.67 29.56
C PRO A 18 -9.58 36.56 29.67
N VAL A 19 -8.79 36.39 28.62
CA VAL A 19 -7.65 35.46 28.58
C VAL A 19 -6.85 35.64 29.86
N ILE A 20 -6.79 34.59 30.66
CA ILE A 20 -6.07 34.61 31.92
C ILE A 20 -4.58 34.73 31.59
N THR A 21 -4.00 35.90 31.83
CA THR A 21 -2.57 36.17 31.61
C THR A 21 -1.72 35.65 32.77
N GLU A 22 -0.42 35.46 32.54
CA GLU A 22 0.55 35.02 33.57
C GLU A 22 0.45 35.87 34.86
N GLU A 23 0.29 37.19 34.72
CA GLU A 23 0.11 38.14 35.83
C GLU A 23 -1.14 37.86 36.70
N TYR A 24 -2.20 37.28 36.14
CA TYR A 24 -3.39 36.91 36.91
C TYR A 24 -3.10 35.73 37.84
N TYR A 25 -2.22 34.81 37.45
CA TYR A 25 -1.83 33.70 38.29
C TYR A 25 -0.97 34.17 39.46
N GLU A 26 -0.03 35.10 39.22
CA GLU A 26 0.84 35.65 40.27
C GLU A 26 0.07 36.40 41.37
N GLN A 27 -1.06 37.03 41.02
CA GLN A 27 -1.91 37.74 41.98
C GLN A 27 -2.83 36.81 42.78
N ARG A 28 -2.89 35.52 42.45
CA ARG A 28 -3.81 34.58 43.09
C ARG A 28 -3.16 34.00 44.35
N PRO A 29 -3.86 33.97 45.50
CA PRO A 29 -3.35 33.28 46.69
C PRO A 29 -3.26 31.78 46.39
N HIS A 30 -2.04 31.28 46.18
CA HIS A 30 -1.74 29.89 45.83
C HIS A 30 -1.79 28.90 47.00
N SER A 31 -2.23 29.32 48.20
CA SER A 31 -2.41 28.40 49.31
C SER A 31 -3.83 27.82 49.30
N PRO A 32 -4.00 26.51 49.54
CA PRO A 32 -5.32 25.93 49.73
C PRO A 32 -5.86 26.43 51.06
N GLY A 33 -6.61 27.54 51.02
CA GLY A 33 -7.49 27.95 52.10
C GLY A 33 -8.67 27.00 52.26
N SER A 34 -9.57 27.30 53.19
CA SER A 34 -10.71 26.46 53.60
C SER A 34 -11.68 26.02 52.48
N ASP A 35 -11.58 26.61 51.29
CA ASP A 35 -12.59 26.51 50.23
C ASP A 35 -12.17 25.65 49.01
N GLY A 36 -11.13 24.80 49.15
CA GLY A 36 -10.88 23.68 48.25
C GLY A 36 -9.91 23.92 47.08
N PHE A 37 -9.67 22.87 46.29
CA PHE A 37 -8.69 22.84 45.20
C PHE A 37 -9.21 23.58 43.96
N VAL A 38 -8.33 24.40 43.36
CA VAL A 38 -8.58 25.09 42.09
C VAL A 38 -8.17 24.16 40.95
N ILE A 39 -9.13 23.76 40.11
CA ILE A 39 -8.85 23.10 38.83
C ILE A 39 -8.39 24.21 37.87
N ALA A 40 -7.12 24.19 37.48
CA ALA A 40 -6.65 25.01 36.37
C ALA A 40 -7.25 24.43 35.09
N ASP A 41 -7.99 25.24 34.32
CA ASP A 41 -8.45 24.84 32.99
C ASP A 41 -7.22 24.51 32.13
N GLN A 42 -7.30 23.41 31.38
CA GLN A 42 -6.27 23.04 30.42
C GLN A 42 -6.20 24.12 29.34
N PHE A 43 -5.14 24.91 29.36
CA PHE A 43 -4.85 25.88 28.32
C PHE A 43 -4.37 25.12 27.07
N PHE A 44 -5.22 25.06 26.04
CA PHE A 44 -4.81 24.61 24.72
C PHE A 44 -4.40 25.83 23.89
N ASN A 45 -3.11 25.97 23.63
CA ASN A 45 -2.61 26.97 22.70
C ASN A 45 -2.93 26.48 21.28
N TYR A 46 -3.98 27.02 20.67
CA TYR A 46 -4.31 26.76 19.27
C TYR A 46 -3.47 27.69 18.40
N HIS A 47 -2.21 27.29 18.14
CA HIS A 47 -1.41 27.90 17.10
C HIS A 47 -1.59 27.07 15.81
N GLU A 48 -2.15 27.68 14.77
CA GLU A 48 -2.23 27.07 13.44
C GLU A 48 -0.81 27.06 12.85
N ILE A 49 -0.29 25.87 12.59
CA ILE A 49 1.00 25.69 11.92
C ILE A 49 0.76 25.89 10.42
N PRO A 50 1.48 26.81 9.75
CA PRO A 50 1.36 27.00 8.30
C PRO A 50 1.69 25.72 7.54
N ASP A 51 0.99 25.45 6.44
CA ASP A 51 1.21 24.24 5.62
C ASP A 51 2.67 24.17 5.12
N GLU A 52 3.31 25.31 4.88
CA GLU A 52 4.71 25.37 4.46
C GLU A 52 5.68 24.82 5.51
N GLU A 53 5.34 24.93 6.80
CA GLU A 53 6.12 24.37 7.90
C GLU A 53 5.80 22.88 8.09
N LEU A 54 4.53 22.49 7.89
CA LEU A 54 4.06 21.12 8.08
C LEU A 54 4.81 20.10 7.20
N PHE A 55 5.23 20.52 6.01
CA PHE A 55 5.95 19.68 5.05
C PHE A 55 7.42 20.06 4.88
N ASP A 56 7.99 20.93 5.71
CA ASP A 56 9.41 21.27 5.63
C ASP A 56 10.27 20.11 6.17
N PRO A 57 11.08 19.43 5.33
CA PRO A 57 11.93 18.33 5.78
C PRO A 57 12.98 18.73 6.81
N LYS A 58 13.29 20.04 6.94
CA LYS A 58 14.20 20.55 7.97
C LYS A 58 13.54 20.64 9.33
N MET A 59 12.24 20.93 9.37
CA MET A 59 11.45 21.06 10.60
C MET A 59 10.91 19.71 11.06
N HIS A 60 10.54 18.87 10.10
CA HIS A 60 10.03 17.51 10.31
C HIS A 60 10.85 16.50 9.49
N PRO A 61 12.10 16.21 9.90
CA PRO A 61 12.89 15.19 9.23
C PRO A 61 12.27 13.81 9.44
N LEU A 62 12.25 13.00 8.38
CA LEU A 62 11.85 11.60 8.46
C LEU A 62 12.72 10.85 9.47
N THR A 63 12.07 10.14 10.36
CA THR A 63 12.71 9.23 11.28
C THR A 63 13.23 8.00 10.53
N GLU A 64 14.23 7.31 11.09
CA GLU A 64 14.74 6.07 10.51
C GLU A 64 13.64 4.99 10.37
N GLN A 65 12.66 5.01 11.26
CA GLN A 65 11.51 4.12 11.20
C GLN A 65 10.62 4.45 9.99
N GLU A 66 10.22 5.71 9.82
CA GLU A 66 9.39 6.12 8.68
C GLU A 66 10.10 5.86 7.35
N LEU A 67 11.42 6.02 7.31
CA LEU A 67 12.23 5.71 6.13
C LEU A 67 12.23 4.21 5.82
N ALA A 68 12.34 3.35 6.84
CA ALA A 68 12.23 1.90 6.69
C ALA A 68 10.82 1.45 6.29
N GLU A 69 9.77 2.16 6.73
CA GLU A 69 8.40 1.93 6.29
C GLU A 69 8.20 2.29 4.82
N LEU A 70 8.79 3.41 4.36
CA LEU A 70 8.77 3.81 2.95
C LEU A 70 9.49 2.78 2.06
N GLU A 71 10.65 2.26 2.48
CA GLU A 71 11.37 1.22 1.74
C GLU A 71 10.53 -0.06 1.58
N GLN A 72 9.83 -0.48 2.64
CA GLN A 72 8.90 -1.62 2.57
C GLN A 72 7.74 -1.38 1.61
N ILE A 73 7.22 -0.16 1.57
CA ILE A 73 6.15 0.21 0.62
C ILE A 73 6.67 0.11 -0.82
N ASP A 74 7.90 0.55 -1.09
CA ASP A 74 8.51 0.43 -2.41
C ASP A 74 8.68 -1.04 -2.83
N GLU A 75 9.14 -1.91 -1.91
CA GLU A 75 9.22 -3.35 -2.17
C GLU A 75 7.85 -3.97 -2.49
N ILE A 76 6.82 -3.60 -1.74
CA ILE A 76 5.44 -4.06 -1.99
C ILE A 76 4.96 -3.59 -3.36
N ASN A 77 5.22 -2.32 -3.72
CA ASN A 77 4.82 -1.76 -5.00
C ASN A 77 5.51 -2.49 -6.17
N GLU A 78 6.78 -2.85 -6.04
CA GLU A 78 7.50 -3.63 -7.05
C GLU A 78 6.87 -5.02 -7.24
N LEU A 79 6.57 -5.72 -6.14
CA LEU A 79 5.91 -7.02 -6.18
C LEU A 79 4.52 -6.95 -6.82
N LEU A 80 3.74 -5.92 -6.49
CA LEU A 80 2.41 -5.73 -7.08
C LEU A 80 2.50 -5.45 -8.59
N ALA A 81 3.49 -4.68 -9.03
CA ALA A 81 3.73 -4.44 -10.45
C ALA A 81 4.13 -5.74 -11.19
N GLU A 82 4.95 -6.60 -10.58
CA GLU A 82 5.29 -7.90 -11.16
C GLU A 82 4.06 -8.82 -11.25
N LEU A 83 3.21 -8.85 -10.21
CA LEU A 83 1.99 -9.64 -10.20
C LEU A 83 1.00 -9.22 -11.28
N ASP A 84 0.84 -7.90 -11.52
CA ASP A 84 -0.02 -7.38 -12.60
C ASP A 84 0.46 -7.86 -13.98
N ILE A 85 1.79 -7.82 -14.21
CA ILE A 85 2.38 -8.37 -15.44
C ILE A 85 2.10 -9.88 -15.55
N MET A 86 2.22 -10.64 -14.46
CA MET A 86 1.94 -12.07 -14.47
C MET A 86 0.46 -12.38 -14.77
N GLU A 87 -0.46 -11.60 -14.19
CA GLU A 87 -1.90 -11.73 -14.44
C GLU A 87 -2.22 -11.52 -15.92
N THR A 88 -1.70 -10.44 -16.53
CA THR A 88 -1.90 -10.20 -17.97
C THR A 88 -1.34 -11.34 -18.83
N HIS A 89 -0.19 -11.92 -18.45
CA HIS A 89 0.37 -13.07 -19.17
C HIS A 89 -0.52 -14.32 -19.05
N GLN A 90 -1.08 -14.57 -17.85
CA GLN A 90 -2.02 -15.68 -17.65
C GLN A 90 -3.31 -15.48 -18.43
N GLU A 91 -3.85 -14.26 -18.46
CA GLU A 91 -5.04 -13.92 -19.25
C GLU A 91 -4.79 -14.16 -20.75
N LEU A 92 -3.64 -13.70 -21.27
CA LEU A 92 -3.24 -13.95 -22.66
C LEU A 92 -3.13 -15.45 -22.95
N HIS A 93 -2.53 -16.23 -22.06
CA HIS A 93 -2.42 -17.68 -22.23
C HIS A 93 -3.81 -18.35 -22.25
N HIS A 94 -4.70 -17.95 -21.36
CA HIS A 94 -6.08 -18.43 -21.35
C HIS A 94 -6.80 -18.10 -22.67
N LYS A 95 -6.67 -16.85 -23.15
CA LYS A 95 -7.27 -16.41 -24.41
C LYS A 95 -6.71 -17.16 -25.63
N LEU A 96 -5.41 -17.44 -25.66
CA LEU A 96 -4.77 -18.26 -26.69
C LEU A 96 -5.28 -19.71 -26.67
N ALA A 97 -5.47 -20.28 -25.48
CA ALA A 97 -5.99 -21.63 -25.33
C ALA A 97 -7.43 -21.73 -25.85
N GLU A 98 -8.29 -20.78 -25.48
CA GLU A 98 -9.67 -20.70 -25.96
C GLU A 98 -9.73 -20.49 -27.49
N PHE A 99 -8.92 -19.59 -28.04
CA PHE A 99 -8.83 -19.38 -29.49
C PHE A 99 -8.37 -20.65 -30.24
N THR A 100 -7.36 -21.35 -29.70
CA THR A 100 -6.87 -22.60 -30.30
C THR A 100 -7.95 -23.68 -30.29
N LYS A 101 -8.69 -23.77 -29.18
CA LYS A 101 -9.83 -24.69 -29.06
C LYS A 101 -10.93 -24.35 -30.06
N GLU A 102 -11.32 -23.09 -30.16
CA GLU A 102 -12.33 -22.62 -31.13
C GLU A 102 -11.92 -22.93 -32.59
N LYS A 103 -10.66 -22.70 -32.96
CA LYS A 103 -10.13 -23.01 -34.29
C LYS A 103 -10.11 -24.50 -34.60
N ARG A 104 -9.82 -25.35 -33.61
CA ARG A 104 -9.90 -26.81 -33.77
C ARG A 104 -11.33 -27.31 -33.94
N VAL A 105 -12.31 -26.65 -33.32
CA VAL A 105 -13.73 -27.03 -33.46
C VAL A 105 -14.33 -26.53 -34.78
N SER A 106 -13.85 -25.41 -35.32
CA SER A 106 -14.42 -24.77 -36.53
C SER A 106 -13.75 -25.13 -37.85
N SER A 107 -12.59 -25.79 -37.84
CA SER A 107 -11.86 -26.23 -39.04
C SER A 107 -11.52 -27.71 -38.93
N ASP A 108 -11.39 -28.39 -40.07
CA ASP A 108 -10.80 -29.73 -40.19
C ASP A 108 -9.27 -29.65 -39.96
N PHE A 109 -8.92 -29.09 -38.80
CA PHE A 109 -7.59 -28.59 -38.43
C PHE A 109 -6.58 -29.74 -38.33
N ASP A 110 -7.05 -30.94 -37.99
CA ASP A 110 -6.23 -32.15 -37.98
C ASP A 110 -5.81 -32.57 -39.40
N ALA A 111 -6.67 -32.38 -40.40
CA ALA A 111 -6.33 -32.61 -41.81
C ALA A 111 -5.36 -31.54 -42.34
N GLU A 112 -5.47 -30.30 -41.86
CA GLU A 112 -4.57 -29.20 -42.21
C GLU A 112 -3.18 -29.36 -41.57
N ILE A 113 -3.09 -29.75 -40.29
CA ILE A 113 -1.84 -30.08 -39.60
C ILE A 113 -1.17 -31.29 -40.26
N HIS A 114 -1.93 -32.34 -40.55
CA HIS A 114 -1.40 -33.51 -41.24
C HIS A 114 -0.85 -33.13 -42.63
N ASN A 115 -1.55 -32.26 -43.37
CA ASN A 115 -1.05 -31.71 -44.64
C ASN A 115 0.21 -30.85 -44.46
N LEU A 116 0.33 -30.05 -43.41
CA LEU A 116 1.51 -29.21 -43.16
C LEU A 116 2.73 -30.06 -42.77
N MET A 117 2.54 -31.05 -41.90
CA MET A 117 3.57 -31.99 -41.46
C MET A 117 4.07 -32.89 -42.59
N THR A 118 3.17 -33.31 -43.49
CA THR A 118 3.54 -34.13 -44.66
C THR A 118 4.13 -33.32 -45.82
N LYS A 119 3.77 -32.03 -45.96
CA LYS A 119 4.35 -31.12 -46.97
C LYS A 119 5.72 -30.57 -46.56
N SER A 120 5.99 -30.36 -45.26
CA SER A 120 7.29 -29.89 -44.77
C SER A 120 8.38 -30.97 -44.79
N ALA A 121 8.00 -32.25 -44.74
CA ALA A 121 8.93 -33.38 -44.92
C ALA A 121 9.43 -33.54 -46.37
N LYS A 122 8.78 -32.87 -47.34
CA LYS A 122 9.13 -32.91 -48.76
C LYS A 122 9.42 -31.50 -49.29
N LYS A 123 10.37 -30.78 -48.69
CA LYS A 123 11.09 -29.74 -49.42
C LYS A 123 12.49 -29.51 -48.86
N ASP A 124 13.37 -29.35 -49.82
CA ASP A 124 14.82 -29.31 -49.72
C ASP A 124 15.41 -28.53 -48.56
N ARG A 125 16.59 -29.01 -48.19
CA ARG A 125 17.64 -28.42 -47.36
C ARG A 125 17.92 -26.95 -47.74
N VAL A 126 17.05 -26.02 -47.35
CA VAL A 126 17.35 -24.58 -47.46
C VAL A 126 18.26 -24.22 -46.29
N LYS A 127 19.47 -23.75 -46.62
CA LYS A 127 20.47 -23.28 -45.65
C LYS A 127 19.83 -22.20 -44.76
N ALA A 128 19.85 -22.42 -43.45
CA ALA A 128 19.37 -21.46 -42.48
C ALA A 128 20.09 -20.11 -42.67
N PRO A 129 19.38 -18.97 -42.66
CA PRO A 129 20.03 -17.67 -42.66
C PRO A 129 20.78 -17.50 -41.33
N HIS A 130 22.08 -17.19 -41.42
CA HIS A 130 22.90 -16.86 -40.27
C HIS A 130 22.38 -15.57 -39.62
N VAL A 131 21.57 -15.70 -38.57
CA VAL A 131 21.20 -14.58 -37.71
C VAL A 131 22.42 -14.23 -36.83
N PRO A 132 22.92 -12.99 -36.86
CA PRO A 132 24.03 -12.61 -35.99
C PRO A 132 23.56 -12.64 -34.54
N LYS A 133 24.27 -13.41 -33.70
CA LYS A 133 24.06 -13.47 -32.25
C LYS A 133 24.27 -12.07 -31.67
N LYS A 134 23.18 -11.33 -31.45
CA LYS A 134 23.20 -10.22 -30.49
C LYS A 134 23.19 -10.83 -29.11
N GLN A 135 24.31 -10.66 -28.41
CA GLN A 135 24.53 -11.10 -27.05
C GLN A 135 23.63 -10.26 -26.14
N LEU A 136 22.39 -10.69 -25.92
CA LEU A 136 21.57 -10.17 -24.82
C LEU A 136 22.19 -10.71 -23.53
N HIS A 137 22.84 -9.82 -22.79
CA HIS A 137 23.38 -10.11 -21.47
C HIS A 137 22.23 -10.09 -20.46
N CYS A 138 21.36 -11.11 -20.51
CA CYS A 138 20.43 -11.37 -19.42
C CYS A 138 21.17 -12.19 -18.35
N HIS A 139 21.39 -11.58 -17.19
CA HIS A 139 21.88 -12.28 -15.99
C HIS A 139 20.77 -13.20 -15.44
N ALA A 140 20.52 -14.32 -16.13
CA ALA A 140 19.74 -15.39 -15.57
C ALA A 140 20.56 -16.08 -14.48
N LYS A 141 20.38 -15.66 -13.22
CA LYS A 141 20.82 -16.46 -12.07
C LYS A 141 20.15 -17.83 -12.19
N GLN A 142 20.96 -18.89 -12.26
CA GLN A 142 20.47 -20.26 -12.30
C GLN A 142 19.67 -20.56 -11.02
N GLN A 143 18.34 -20.42 -11.08
CA GLN A 143 17.47 -20.98 -10.05
C GLN A 143 17.49 -22.49 -10.21
N LYS A 144 18.18 -23.17 -9.28
CA LYS A 144 18.12 -24.62 -9.16
C LYS A 144 16.71 -24.99 -8.72
N PHE A 145 15.94 -25.52 -9.66
CA PHE A 145 14.59 -26.03 -9.42
C PHE A 145 14.68 -27.16 -8.39
N VAL A 146 14.13 -26.95 -7.20
CA VAL A 146 13.95 -28.00 -6.18
C VAL A 146 12.53 -28.53 -6.34
N PRO A 147 12.32 -29.83 -6.58
CA PRO A 147 10.97 -30.39 -6.66
C PRO A 147 10.28 -30.28 -5.30
N LEU A 148 9.22 -29.48 -5.21
CA LEU A 148 8.34 -29.46 -4.05
C LEU A 148 7.57 -30.77 -3.99
N LEU A 149 7.89 -31.61 -3.00
CA LEU A 149 7.14 -32.83 -2.72
C LEU A 149 5.78 -32.45 -2.13
N GLN A 150 4.70 -32.82 -2.81
CA GLN A 150 3.34 -32.65 -2.29
C GLN A 150 3.14 -33.53 -1.04
N PRO A 151 2.48 -33.03 0.02
CA PRO A 151 2.17 -33.83 1.19
C PRO A 151 1.18 -34.94 0.83
N ARG A 152 1.52 -36.18 1.20
CA ARG A 152 0.61 -37.32 1.03
C ARG A 152 -0.49 -37.24 2.09
N SER A 153 -1.73 -37.40 1.66
CA SER A 153 -2.87 -37.58 2.57
C SER A 153 -2.64 -38.85 3.40
N VAL A 154 -2.78 -38.71 4.71
CA VAL A 154 -2.74 -39.82 5.67
C VAL A 154 -4.11 -40.51 5.64
N ASN A 155 -4.10 -41.84 5.46
CA ASN A 155 -5.29 -42.69 5.65
C ASN A 155 -5.57 -42.89 7.14
#